data_AF-A0AA36I3X0-F1
#
_entry.id   AF-A0AA36I3X0-F1
#
_cell.length_a   1.000
_cell.length_b   1.000
_cell.length_c   1.000
_cell.angle_alpha   90.00
_cell.angle_beta   90.00
_cell.angle_gamma   90.00
#
_symmetry.space_group_name_H-M   'P 1'
#
loop_
_entity.id
_entity.type
_entity.pdbx_description
1 polymer ?
#
loop_
_entity_poly.entity_id
_entity_poly.type
_entity_poly.pdbx_seq_one_letter_code
_entity_poly.pdbx_strand_id
1 'polypeptide(L)'
;MTAAEASALKEDRFYTSDVLARLEPLPDFLQKKEQWLAAAVAQLALRGCGREEISYLVNLPEEVLNEDLEGQEGTCLLDLDFLPIGAGCLIQGSVSAAHLNGLSCCLLRPLRETHALVAAEGTDLGEGTGVPVLLARKNLIFQKKAATFSPEEEVPDPAQLLGATALPEDLCNEEARRWLGGLVGRLLLRSCGREEIGFLLSLPSRGKEVSFGAPALPSSVAAEHLGMMLQDLAFCPVGAMVRVEGSKSMERLNGLQGALSESCPSYATHAKLSLPGEGEILIHRKNLRLVAYGGLKTVLKEPRTAAPGPGCAWFSCCSASFAQKQSIKAPASLADDLRHLAELKTAGALSDGEFQAAKRKLLS
;
A
#
# COMPACT_ATOMS: atom_id res chain seq x y z
N MET A 1 9.34 17.96 -13.32
CA MET A 1 10.09 18.10 -12.06
C MET A 1 11.59 17.84 -12.25
N THR A 2 12.43 18.84 -12.02
CA THR A 2 13.89 18.66 -11.97
C THR A 2 14.30 17.98 -10.66
N ALA A 3 15.48 17.34 -10.62
CA ALA A 3 16.02 16.75 -9.39
C ALA A 3 16.15 17.77 -8.23
N ALA A 4 16.22 19.07 -8.55
CA ALA A 4 16.26 20.17 -7.59
C ALA A 4 14.87 20.48 -6.98
N GLU A 5 13.80 20.45 -7.77
CA GLU A 5 12.41 20.63 -7.27
C GLU A 5 11.96 19.44 -6.42
N ALA A 6 12.36 18.22 -6.81
CA ALA A 6 12.18 17.02 -5.99
C ALA A 6 12.97 17.07 -4.67
N SER A 7 14.02 17.91 -4.59
CA SER A 7 14.79 18.18 -3.37
C SER A 7 14.12 19.24 -2.50
N ALA A 8 13.50 20.26 -3.09
CA ALA A 8 12.76 21.29 -2.36
C ALA A 8 11.53 20.71 -1.60
N LEU A 9 10.81 19.77 -2.24
CA LEU A 9 9.75 18.99 -1.59
C LEU A 9 10.27 18.09 -0.45
N LYS A 10 11.57 17.74 -0.45
CA LYS A 10 12.23 16.97 0.63
C LYS A 10 12.81 17.86 1.73
N GLU A 11 12.91 19.18 1.52
CA GLU A 11 13.54 20.14 2.43
C GLU A 11 12.53 20.98 3.24
N ASP A 12 11.28 20.50 3.40
CA ASP A 12 10.21 21.13 4.21
C ASP A 12 9.87 22.58 3.82
N ARG A 13 10.25 23.02 2.61
CA ARG A 13 9.87 24.32 2.06
C ARG A 13 9.17 24.12 0.71
N PHE A 14 7.93 23.64 0.77
CA PHE A 14 7.05 23.65 -0.38
C PHE A 14 6.09 24.84 -0.29
N TYR A 15 5.82 25.48 -1.41
CA TYR A 15 4.77 26.50 -1.54
C TYR A 15 3.51 25.86 -2.10
N THR A 16 2.34 26.38 -1.72
CA THR A 16 1.05 25.94 -2.28
C THR A 16 1.04 25.97 -3.81
N SER A 17 1.69 26.98 -4.40
CA SER A 17 1.82 27.15 -5.86
C SER A 17 2.59 26.02 -6.54
N ASP A 18 3.44 25.29 -5.83
CA ASP A 18 4.25 24.21 -6.42
C ASP A 18 3.39 23.00 -6.81
N VAL A 19 2.19 22.90 -6.24
CA VAL A 19 1.30 21.74 -6.39
C VAL A 19 -0.13 22.11 -6.81
N LEU A 20 -0.61 23.31 -6.46
CA LEU A 20 -1.92 23.83 -6.85
C LEU A 20 -1.76 25.07 -7.75
N ALA A 21 -2.39 25.05 -8.92
CA ALA A 21 -2.42 26.16 -9.88
C ALA A 21 -3.62 27.10 -9.68
N ARG A 22 -4.79 26.53 -9.39
CA ARG A 22 -6.07 27.28 -9.33
C ARG A 22 -6.94 26.75 -8.21
N LEU A 23 -7.56 27.66 -7.46
CA LEU A 23 -8.42 27.29 -6.34
C LEU A 23 -9.90 27.54 -6.61
N GLU A 24 -10.23 28.39 -7.59
CA GLU A 24 -11.62 28.73 -7.90
C GLU A 24 -12.52 27.52 -8.22
N PRO A 25 -12.03 26.46 -8.91
CA PRO A 25 -12.86 25.28 -9.19
C PRO A 25 -13.13 24.39 -7.96
N LEU A 26 -12.47 24.63 -6.83
CA LEU A 26 -12.62 23.80 -5.63
C LEU A 26 -13.90 24.14 -4.86
N PRO A 27 -14.52 23.16 -4.18
CA PRO A 27 -15.54 23.43 -3.17
C PRO A 27 -15.03 24.38 -2.08
N ASP A 28 -15.92 25.23 -1.55
CA ASP A 28 -15.61 26.24 -0.53
C ASP A 28 -14.84 25.69 0.69
N PHE A 29 -15.16 24.46 1.11
CA PHE A 29 -14.49 23.84 2.25
C PHE A 29 -13.02 23.48 1.97
N LEU A 30 -12.67 23.18 0.72
CA LEU A 30 -11.29 22.93 0.30
C LEU A 30 -10.52 24.22 0.04
N GLN A 31 -11.17 25.24 -0.52
CA GLN A 31 -10.53 26.55 -0.72
C GLN A 31 -10.00 27.14 0.61
N LYS A 32 -10.80 27.03 1.68
CA LYS A 32 -10.40 27.44 3.04
C LYS A 32 -9.27 26.60 3.66
N LYS A 33 -8.90 25.50 3.01
CA LYS A 33 -7.90 24.51 3.45
C LYS A 33 -6.83 24.26 2.38
N GLU A 34 -6.54 25.26 1.55
CA GLU A 34 -5.55 25.16 0.47
C GLU A 34 -4.20 24.59 0.93
N GLN A 35 -3.71 24.98 2.13
CA GLN A 35 -2.41 24.54 2.64
C GLN A 35 -2.42 23.06 3.01
N TRP A 36 -3.52 22.60 3.63
CA TRP A 36 -3.70 21.19 3.96
C TRP A 36 -3.83 20.35 2.69
N LEU A 37 -4.61 20.83 1.71
CA LEU A 37 -4.76 20.16 0.43
C LEU A 37 -3.43 20.09 -0.33
N ALA A 38 -2.68 21.19 -0.38
CA ALA A 38 -1.36 21.24 -0.99
C ALA A 38 -0.38 20.28 -0.31
N ALA A 39 -0.40 20.18 1.02
CA ALA A 39 0.40 19.19 1.75
C ALA A 39 0.04 17.76 1.35
N ALA A 40 -1.26 17.44 1.24
CA ALA A 40 -1.70 16.11 0.81
C ALA A 40 -1.28 15.80 -0.64
N VAL A 41 -1.42 16.77 -1.55
CA VAL A 41 -0.97 16.64 -2.95
C VAL A 41 0.54 16.44 -3.03
N ALA A 42 1.32 17.21 -2.26
CA ALA A 42 2.77 17.07 -2.19
C ALA A 42 3.20 15.67 -1.69
N GLN A 43 2.53 15.15 -0.67
CA GLN A 43 2.79 13.80 -0.16
C GLN A 43 2.46 12.71 -1.18
N LEU A 44 1.39 12.88 -1.95
CA LEU A 44 1.08 11.99 -3.07
C LEU A 44 2.14 12.11 -4.18
N ALA A 45 2.53 13.31 -4.59
CA ALA A 45 3.59 13.47 -5.59
C ALA A 45 4.91 12.79 -5.16
N LEU A 46 5.31 12.94 -3.89
CA LEU A 46 6.50 12.27 -3.33
C LEU A 46 6.38 10.74 -3.30
N ARG A 47 5.16 10.22 -3.19
CA ARG A 47 4.87 8.78 -3.34
C ARG A 47 5.05 8.27 -4.77
N GLY A 48 5.30 9.16 -5.74
CA GLY A 48 5.38 8.84 -7.16
C GLY A 48 4.02 8.89 -7.86
N CYS A 49 3.03 9.56 -7.26
CA CYS A 49 1.76 9.79 -7.92
C CYS A 49 1.93 10.86 -9.01
N GLY A 50 1.56 10.55 -10.24
CA GLY A 50 1.49 11.54 -11.31
C GLY A 50 0.31 12.49 -11.14
N ARG A 51 0.30 13.59 -11.91
CA ARG A 51 -0.75 14.61 -11.86
C ARG A 51 -2.16 14.03 -12.06
N GLU A 52 -2.34 13.20 -13.10
CA GLU A 52 -3.65 12.59 -13.42
C GLU A 52 -4.13 11.68 -12.29
N GLU A 53 -3.20 10.92 -11.71
CA GLU A 53 -3.47 10.02 -10.60
C GLU A 53 -3.86 10.77 -9.33
N ILE A 54 -3.15 11.86 -9.00
CA ILE A 54 -3.51 12.75 -7.89
C ILE A 54 -4.91 13.32 -8.11
N SER A 55 -5.20 13.80 -9.32
CA SER A 55 -6.51 14.36 -9.67
C SER A 55 -7.63 13.37 -9.38
N TYR A 56 -7.44 12.10 -9.77
CA TYR A 56 -8.38 11.03 -9.47
C TYR A 56 -8.50 10.75 -7.98
N LEU A 57 -7.37 10.49 -7.29
CA LEU A 57 -7.38 10.12 -5.87
C LEU A 57 -8.07 11.18 -5.03
N VAL A 58 -7.75 12.45 -5.27
CA VAL A 58 -8.27 13.61 -4.53
C VAL A 58 -9.62 14.08 -5.07
N ASN A 59 -10.06 13.56 -6.22
CA ASN A 59 -11.28 13.96 -6.93
C ASN A 59 -11.32 15.47 -7.17
N LEU A 60 -10.25 15.98 -7.78
CA LEU A 60 -10.12 17.37 -8.19
C LEU A 60 -10.10 17.47 -9.72
N PRO A 61 -10.54 18.61 -10.28
CA PRO A 61 -10.23 18.95 -11.66
C PRO A 61 -8.72 19.08 -11.88
N GLU A 62 -8.19 18.59 -13.01
CA GLU A 62 -6.75 18.61 -13.26
C GLU A 62 -6.18 20.03 -13.35
N GLU A 63 -6.99 21.00 -13.77
CA GLU A 63 -6.62 22.43 -13.84
C GLU A 63 -6.38 23.07 -12.46
N VAL A 64 -6.80 22.41 -11.38
CA VAL A 64 -6.46 22.80 -10.01
C VAL A 64 -5.00 22.45 -9.69
N LEU A 65 -4.47 21.39 -10.30
CA LEU A 65 -3.12 20.91 -10.06
C LEU A 65 -2.09 21.65 -10.93
N ASN A 66 -0.91 21.91 -10.39
CA ASN A 66 0.19 22.53 -11.13
C ASN A 66 0.64 21.61 -12.29
N GLU A 67 0.91 22.20 -13.45
CA GLU A 67 1.41 21.50 -14.65
C GLU A 67 2.84 20.96 -14.50
N ASP A 68 3.61 21.47 -13.55
CA ASP A 68 4.97 21.02 -13.22
C ASP A 68 4.99 19.65 -12.51
N LEU A 69 3.84 19.21 -11.97
CA LEU A 69 3.65 17.85 -11.48
C LEU A 69 3.82 16.87 -12.64
N GLU A 70 4.53 15.78 -12.39
CA GLU A 70 4.86 14.80 -13.42
C GLU A 70 3.59 14.17 -14.02
N GLY A 71 3.38 14.41 -15.31
CA GLY A 71 2.32 13.76 -16.08
C GLY A 71 2.70 12.32 -16.42
N GLN A 72 1.72 11.42 -16.42
CA GLN A 72 1.97 10.00 -16.72
C GLN A 72 1.68 9.61 -18.17
N GLU A 73 1.18 10.53 -19.01
CA GLU A 73 0.83 10.25 -20.40
C GLU A 73 2.00 9.68 -21.20
N GLY A 74 1.73 8.65 -21.99
CA GLY A 74 2.76 7.94 -22.77
C GLY A 74 3.55 6.90 -21.96
N THR A 75 3.30 6.78 -20.65
CA THR A 75 3.97 5.77 -19.81
C THR A 75 3.35 4.40 -20.04
N CYS A 76 4.20 3.37 -20.08
CA CYS A 76 3.78 1.99 -20.11
C CYS A 76 3.08 1.63 -18.79
N LEU A 77 1.94 0.95 -18.87
CA LEU A 77 1.18 0.57 -17.67
C LEU A 77 1.94 -0.39 -16.75
N LEU A 78 3.00 -1.06 -17.22
CA LEU A 78 3.86 -1.87 -16.36
C LEU A 78 4.61 -1.01 -15.34
N ASP A 79 4.93 0.23 -15.69
CA ASP A 79 5.74 1.15 -14.88
C ASP A 79 4.88 2.05 -13.99
N LEU A 80 3.55 1.97 -14.12
CA LEU A 80 2.58 2.70 -13.30
C LEU A 80 2.08 1.80 -12.18
N ASP A 81 2.11 2.28 -10.94
CA ASP A 81 1.62 1.51 -9.79
C ASP A 81 0.09 1.48 -9.71
N PHE A 82 -0.58 2.53 -10.20
CA PHE A 82 -2.03 2.64 -10.18
C PHE A 82 -2.53 3.52 -11.32
N LEU A 83 -3.70 3.14 -11.84
CA LEU A 83 -4.52 3.94 -12.74
C LEU A 83 -5.98 3.69 -12.41
N PRO A 84 -6.84 4.73 -12.50
CA PRO A 84 -8.23 4.60 -12.18
C PRO A 84 -9.03 3.81 -13.21
N ILE A 85 -10.21 3.36 -12.80
CA ILE A 85 -11.21 2.83 -13.74
C ILE A 85 -11.59 3.94 -14.72
N GLY A 86 -11.74 3.59 -16.00
CA GLY A 86 -12.00 4.54 -17.07
C GLY A 86 -10.73 5.19 -17.62
N ALA A 87 -9.55 4.96 -17.04
CA ALA A 87 -8.31 5.50 -17.62
C ALA A 87 -8.14 5.04 -19.07
N GLY A 88 -7.96 6.02 -19.98
CA GLY A 88 -7.72 5.79 -21.39
C GLY A 88 -6.32 5.21 -21.64
N CYS A 89 -6.21 4.25 -22.55
CA CYS A 89 -4.96 3.62 -22.92
C CYS A 89 -4.92 3.35 -24.43
N LEU A 90 -3.72 3.22 -24.98
CA LEU A 90 -3.47 2.68 -26.31
C LEU A 90 -2.95 1.25 -26.19
N ILE A 91 -3.52 0.34 -26.96
CA ILE A 91 -3.03 -1.03 -27.04
C ILE A 91 -1.84 -1.09 -28.00
N GLN A 92 -0.69 -1.58 -27.54
CA GLN A 92 0.53 -1.67 -28.35
C GLN A 92 1.34 -2.94 -28.06
N GLY A 93 1.80 -3.60 -29.12
CA GLY A 93 2.72 -4.74 -29.02
C GLY A 93 2.11 -6.03 -28.46
N SER A 94 0.78 -6.13 -28.41
CA SER A 94 0.09 -7.37 -28.06
C SER A 94 0.28 -8.40 -29.16
N VAL A 95 0.89 -9.55 -28.83
CA VAL A 95 1.06 -10.67 -29.76
C VAL A 95 -0.19 -11.56 -29.78
N SER A 96 -0.80 -11.79 -28.62
CA SER A 96 -1.99 -12.63 -28.46
C SER A 96 -3.27 -11.97 -28.99
N ALA A 97 -3.33 -10.64 -29.03
CA ALA A 97 -4.45 -9.87 -29.55
C ALA A 97 -3.97 -8.82 -30.56
N ALA A 98 -3.21 -9.26 -31.57
CA ALA A 98 -2.55 -8.37 -32.52
C ALA A 98 -3.51 -7.44 -33.30
N HIS A 99 -4.74 -7.89 -33.54
CA HIS A 99 -5.79 -7.11 -34.20
C HIS A 99 -6.28 -5.91 -33.37
N LEU A 100 -5.98 -5.87 -32.07
CA LEU A 100 -6.32 -4.75 -31.19
C LEU A 100 -5.21 -3.69 -31.12
N ASN A 101 -4.02 -3.96 -31.64
CA ASN A 101 -2.92 -3.00 -31.60
C ASN A 101 -3.29 -1.72 -32.37
N GLY A 102 -3.02 -0.57 -31.75
CA GLY A 102 -3.39 0.75 -32.26
C GLY A 102 -4.79 1.22 -31.86
N LEU A 103 -5.61 0.36 -31.26
CA LEU A 103 -6.92 0.77 -30.74
C LEU A 103 -6.78 1.44 -29.37
N SER A 104 -7.62 2.44 -29.13
CA SER A 104 -7.84 3.00 -27.81
C SER A 104 -8.68 2.03 -26.96
N CYS A 105 -8.45 2.01 -25.67
CA CYS A 105 -9.24 1.24 -24.72
C CYS A 105 -9.36 1.98 -23.39
N CYS A 106 -10.33 1.60 -22.55
CA CYS A 106 -10.44 2.09 -21.18
C CYS A 106 -10.23 0.96 -20.17
N LEU A 107 -9.61 1.28 -19.03
CA LEU A 107 -9.51 0.34 -17.91
C LEU A 107 -10.89 0.05 -17.31
N LEU A 108 -11.22 -1.23 -17.13
CA LEU A 108 -12.47 -1.67 -16.51
C LEU A 108 -12.33 -1.98 -15.01
N ARG A 109 -11.09 -2.03 -14.52
CA ARG A 109 -10.76 -2.24 -13.10
C ARG A 109 -9.48 -1.49 -12.74
N PRO A 110 -9.27 -1.15 -11.45
CA PRO A 110 -8.02 -0.54 -11.01
C PRO A 110 -6.82 -1.45 -11.33
N LEU A 111 -5.70 -0.82 -11.66
CA LEU A 111 -4.44 -1.52 -11.94
C LEU A 111 -3.90 -2.18 -10.67
N ARG A 112 -3.81 -3.51 -10.64
CA ARG A 112 -3.28 -4.27 -9.48
C ARG A 112 -2.40 -5.46 -9.84
N GLU A 113 -2.71 -6.11 -10.96
CA GLU A 113 -2.05 -7.35 -11.38
C GLU A 113 -1.06 -7.09 -12.51
N THR A 114 -0.45 -8.14 -13.06
CA THR A 114 0.38 -8.06 -14.27
C THR A 114 -0.44 -7.82 -15.55
N HIS A 115 -1.76 -7.98 -15.46
CA HIS A 115 -2.71 -7.82 -16.56
C HIS A 115 -3.82 -6.83 -16.17
N ALA A 116 -4.24 -6.03 -17.15
CA ALA A 116 -5.34 -5.10 -17.03
C ALA A 116 -6.56 -5.63 -17.81
N LEU A 117 -7.75 -5.45 -17.23
CA LEU A 117 -9.00 -5.73 -17.91
C LEU A 117 -9.42 -4.42 -18.60
N VAL A 118 -9.60 -4.44 -19.92
CA VAL A 118 -9.89 -3.25 -20.71
C VAL A 118 -11.06 -3.45 -21.65
N ALA A 119 -11.76 -2.39 -22.01
CA ALA A 119 -12.69 -2.39 -23.15
C ALA A 119 -12.07 -1.61 -24.30
N ALA A 120 -11.81 -2.28 -25.43
CA ALA A 120 -11.27 -1.64 -26.63
C ALA A 120 -12.37 -0.94 -27.44
N GLU A 121 -12.09 0.27 -27.94
CA GLU A 121 -12.97 1.00 -28.85
C GLU A 121 -13.05 0.26 -30.21
N GLY A 122 -14.24 0.24 -30.83
CA GLY A 122 -14.41 -0.29 -32.19
C GLY A 122 -14.52 -1.81 -32.31
N THR A 123 -14.63 -2.55 -31.19
CA THR A 123 -15.04 -3.96 -31.26
C THR A 123 -16.56 -4.02 -31.37
N ASP A 124 -17.08 -4.16 -32.59
CA ASP A 124 -18.52 -4.21 -32.91
C ASP A 124 -19.21 -5.43 -32.29
N LEU A 125 -19.63 -5.30 -31.03
CA LEU A 125 -20.54 -6.22 -30.35
C LEU A 125 -21.58 -5.43 -29.51
N GLY A 126 -22.24 -4.45 -30.14
CA GLY A 126 -23.44 -3.81 -29.60
C GLY A 126 -23.21 -2.83 -28.43
N GLU A 127 -23.97 -1.73 -28.45
CA GLU A 127 -24.15 -0.74 -27.37
C GLU A 127 -22.92 -0.41 -26.50
N GLY A 128 -21.93 0.26 -27.09
CA GLY A 128 -21.05 1.20 -26.38
C GLY A 128 -20.06 0.64 -25.36
N THR A 129 -20.13 -0.64 -25.00
CA THR A 129 -19.15 -1.31 -24.13
C THR A 129 -18.47 -2.40 -24.94
N GLY A 130 -17.27 -2.11 -25.45
CA GLY A 130 -16.43 -3.12 -26.09
C GLY A 130 -16.24 -4.34 -25.19
N VAL A 131 -16.08 -5.52 -25.77
CA VAL A 131 -15.93 -6.76 -24.99
C VAL A 131 -14.73 -6.63 -24.05
N PRO A 132 -14.88 -6.93 -22.76
CA PRO A 132 -13.75 -6.93 -21.83
C PRO A 132 -12.64 -7.88 -22.30
N VAL A 133 -11.44 -7.34 -22.52
CA VAL A 133 -10.25 -8.09 -22.89
C VAL A 133 -9.22 -7.98 -21.78
N LEU A 134 -8.63 -9.10 -21.40
CA LEU A 134 -7.51 -9.12 -20.47
C LEU A 134 -6.20 -8.98 -21.25
N LEU A 135 -5.49 -7.87 -21.06
CA LEU A 135 -4.22 -7.59 -21.73
C LEU A 135 -3.08 -7.45 -20.72
N ALA A 136 -1.88 -7.88 -21.10
CA ALA A 136 -0.70 -7.66 -20.27
C ALA A 136 -0.40 -6.15 -20.18
N ARG A 137 -0.04 -5.67 -19.00
CA ARG A 137 0.22 -4.23 -18.77
C ARG A 137 1.32 -3.65 -19.65
N LYS A 138 2.33 -4.45 -19.96
CA LYS A 138 3.40 -4.07 -20.90
C LYS A 138 2.91 -3.75 -22.31
N ASN A 139 1.66 -4.11 -22.64
CA ASN A 139 1.04 -3.88 -23.93
C ASN A 139 0.05 -2.71 -23.94
N LEU A 140 0.07 -1.89 -22.88
CA LEU A 140 -0.82 -0.76 -22.74
C LEU A 140 0.02 0.48 -22.42
N ILE A 141 -0.24 1.55 -23.15
CA ILE A 141 0.36 2.86 -22.93
C ILE A 141 -0.73 3.80 -22.44
N PHE A 142 -0.51 4.49 -21.33
CA PHE A 142 -1.51 5.42 -20.79
C PHE A 142 -1.72 6.60 -21.76
N GLN A 143 -2.98 6.93 -22.03
CA GLN A 143 -3.38 8.07 -22.83
C GLN A 143 -4.39 8.93 -22.07
N LYS A 144 -4.20 10.25 -22.10
CA LYS A 144 -5.01 11.19 -21.33
C LYS A 144 -6.48 11.31 -21.79
N LYS A 145 -6.89 10.53 -22.80
CA LYS A 145 -8.23 10.61 -23.37
C LYS A 145 -9.27 10.28 -22.28
N ALA A 146 -10.13 11.25 -21.97
CA ALA A 146 -11.22 11.08 -21.03
C ALA A 146 -12.15 9.97 -21.54
N ALA A 147 -12.16 8.81 -20.87
CA ALA A 147 -13.29 7.93 -21.05
C ALA A 147 -14.50 8.62 -20.41
N THR A 148 -15.62 8.66 -21.13
CA THR A 148 -16.94 8.99 -20.61
C THR A 148 -17.45 8.00 -19.56
N PHE A 149 -16.59 7.10 -19.08
CA PHE A 149 -16.91 6.09 -18.10
C PHE A 149 -16.71 6.68 -16.70
N SER A 150 -17.80 7.17 -16.12
CA SER A 150 -17.90 7.45 -14.69
C SER A 150 -18.57 6.25 -14.03
N PRO A 151 -17.82 5.20 -13.63
CA PRO A 151 -18.43 4.23 -12.74
C PRO A 151 -18.81 4.99 -11.48
N GLU A 152 -20.06 4.87 -11.04
CA GLU A 152 -20.41 5.20 -9.67
C GLU A 152 -19.59 4.27 -8.79
N GLU A 153 -18.42 4.74 -8.37
CA GLU A 153 -17.56 4.02 -7.44
C GLU A 153 -18.37 3.93 -6.14
N GLU A 154 -18.73 2.73 -5.71
CA GLU A 154 -19.38 2.53 -4.41
C GLU A 154 -18.40 2.96 -3.32
N VAL A 155 -18.48 4.23 -2.94
CA VAL A 155 -17.69 4.80 -1.85
C VAL A 155 -18.26 4.22 -0.55
N PRO A 156 -17.46 3.50 0.25
CA PRO A 156 -17.93 3.01 1.54
C PRO A 156 -18.38 4.19 2.40
N ASP A 157 -19.42 3.98 3.22
CA ASP A 157 -19.93 5.02 4.12
C ASP A 157 -18.77 5.65 4.91
N PRO A 158 -18.57 6.99 4.83
CA PRO A 158 -17.51 7.68 5.55
C PRO A 158 -17.49 7.36 7.05
N ALA A 159 -18.64 7.08 7.66
CA ALA A 159 -18.72 6.68 9.06
C ALA A 159 -17.98 5.37 9.35
N GLN A 160 -17.95 4.43 8.40
CA GLN A 160 -17.27 3.15 8.53
C GLN A 160 -15.75 3.28 8.36
N LEU A 161 -15.29 4.16 7.47
CA LEU A 161 -13.87 4.34 7.18
C LEU A 161 -13.19 5.25 8.21
N LEU A 162 -13.82 6.40 8.48
CA LEU A 162 -13.26 7.43 9.36
C LEU A 162 -13.53 7.10 10.83
N GLY A 163 -14.56 6.31 11.14
CA GLY A 163 -14.91 5.93 12.51
C GLY A 163 -15.09 7.14 13.41
N ALA A 164 -14.57 7.07 14.64
CA ALA A 164 -14.59 8.17 15.60
C ALA A 164 -13.39 9.13 15.47
N THR A 165 -12.65 9.12 14.34
CA THR A 165 -11.45 9.95 14.16
C THR A 165 -11.76 11.43 14.37
N ALA A 166 -10.89 12.14 15.09
CA ALA A 166 -10.97 13.59 15.15
C ALA A 166 -10.58 14.15 13.78
N LEU A 167 -11.57 14.52 12.99
CA LEU A 167 -11.37 15.36 11.84
C LEU A 167 -11.22 16.81 12.32
N PRO A 168 -10.45 17.66 11.61
CA PRO A 168 -10.56 19.10 11.73
C PRO A 168 -12.03 19.53 11.70
N GLU A 169 -12.44 20.50 12.53
CA GLU A 169 -13.86 20.91 12.66
C GLU A 169 -14.49 21.25 11.30
N ASP A 170 -13.72 21.85 10.40
CA ASP A 170 -14.17 22.23 9.06
C ASP A 170 -14.38 21.03 8.10
N LEU A 171 -13.79 19.87 8.39
CA LEU A 171 -14.01 18.60 7.69
C LEU A 171 -15.13 17.76 8.32
N CYS A 172 -15.83 18.29 9.33
CA CYS A 172 -16.95 17.60 9.97
C CYS A 172 -18.29 17.79 9.23
N ASN A 173 -18.37 18.71 8.26
CA ASN A 173 -19.58 18.88 7.45
C ASN A 173 -19.81 17.66 6.52
N GLU A 174 -21.06 17.41 6.15
CA GLU A 174 -21.43 16.18 5.43
C GLU A 174 -20.74 16.04 4.07
N GLU A 175 -20.62 17.15 3.33
CA GLU A 175 -19.96 17.19 2.02
C GLU A 175 -18.48 16.84 2.13
N ALA A 176 -17.76 17.48 3.06
CA ALA A 176 -16.35 17.21 3.32
C ALA A 176 -16.12 15.77 3.79
N ARG A 177 -17.02 15.23 4.62
CA ARG A 177 -16.94 13.82 5.05
C ARG A 177 -17.17 12.86 3.90
N ARG A 178 -18.14 13.12 3.02
CA ARG A 178 -18.39 12.31 1.82
C ARG A 178 -17.18 12.33 0.89
N TRP A 179 -16.64 13.53 0.63
CA TRP A 179 -15.43 13.71 -0.18
C TRP A 179 -14.22 12.97 0.43
N LEU A 180 -13.97 13.14 1.73
CA LEU A 180 -12.88 12.49 2.43
C LEU A 180 -13.04 10.97 2.47
N GLY A 181 -14.25 10.47 2.67
CA GLY A 181 -14.56 9.04 2.57
C GLY A 181 -14.23 8.47 1.18
N GLY A 182 -14.54 9.21 0.11
CA GLY A 182 -14.15 8.86 -1.26
C GLY A 182 -12.63 8.83 -1.45
N LEU A 183 -11.92 9.85 -0.96
CA LEU A 183 -10.45 9.90 -1.01
C LEU A 183 -9.82 8.72 -0.25
N VAL A 184 -10.28 8.44 0.97
CA VAL A 184 -9.82 7.28 1.74
C VAL A 184 -10.12 5.97 1.01
N GLY A 185 -11.32 5.82 0.43
CA GLY A 185 -11.69 4.69 -0.40
C GLY A 185 -10.72 4.45 -1.56
N ARG A 186 -10.41 5.50 -2.33
CA ARG A 186 -9.46 5.41 -3.45
C ARG A 186 -8.03 5.13 -3.00
N LEU A 187 -7.58 5.67 -1.87
CA LEU A 187 -6.26 5.35 -1.31
C LEU A 187 -6.15 3.88 -0.86
N LEU A 188 -7.22 3.33 -0.27
CA LEU A 188 -7.29 1.90 0.03
C LEU A 188 -7.23 1.06 -1.26
N LEU A 189 -7.82 1.54 -2.35
CA LEU A 189 -7.74 0.84 -3.63
C LEU A 189 -6.31 0.78 -4.18
N ARG A 190 -5.48 1.77 -3.84
CA ARG A 190 -4.02 1.84 -4.07
C ARG A 190 -3.21 1.13 -2.97
N SER A 191 -3.83 0.22 -2.23
CA SER A 191 -3.20 -0.57 -1.17
C SER A 191 -2.58 0.26 -0.04
N CYS A 192 -3.05 1.50 0.17
CA CYS A 192 -2.56 2.31 1.28
C CYS A 192 -3.16 1.81 2.61
N GLY A 193 -2.32 1.64 3.62
CA GLY A 193 -2.77 1.27 4.96
C GLY A 193 -3.30 2.47 5.75
N ARG A 194 -4.00 2.22 6.86
CA ARG A 194 -4.63 3.29 7.66
C ARG A 194 -3.63 4.35 8.16
N GLU A 195 -2.45 3.95 8.62
CA GLU A 195 -1.44 4.88 9.14
C GLU A 195 -0.81 5.69 8.01
N GLU A 196 -0.59 5.05 6.86
CA GLU A 196 -0.12 5.71 5.65
C GLU A 196 -1.12 6.71 5.11
N ILE A 197 -2.42 6.39 5.11
CA ILE A 197 -3.48 7.33 4.73
C ILE A 197 -3.46 8.54 5.67
N GLY A 198 -3.36 8.31 6.99
CA GLY A 198 -3.23 9.40 7.96
C GLY A 198 -2.02 10.30 7.70
N PHE A 199 -0.88 9.69 7.34
CA PHE A 199 0.34 10.39 6.96
C PHE A 199 0.19 11.20 5.67
N LEU A 200 -0.29 10.57 4.58
CA LEU A 200 -0.47 11.21 3.28
C LEU A 200 -1.43 12.40 3.38
N LEU A 201 -2.48 12.28 4.18
CA LEU A 201 -3.48 13.32 4.36
C LEU A 201 -3.12 14.31 5.48
N SER A 202 -1.94 14.19 6.11
CA SER A 202 -1.52 15.03 7.22
C SER A 202 -2.59 15.16 8.32
N LEU A 203 -3.31 14.06 8.61
CA LEU A 203 -4.41 14.07 9.58
C LEU A 203 -3.85 13.86 10.99
N PRO A 204 -4.30 14.67 11.98
CA PRO A 204 -3.74 14.64 13.32
C PRO A 204 -3.98 13.27 13.98
N SER A 205 -2.93 12.71 14.58
CA SER A 205 -3.02 11.54 15.44
C SER A 205 -3.75 11.94 16.74
N ARG A 206 -4.69 11.13 17.21
CA ARG A 206 -5.53 11.49 18.36
C ARG A 206 -4.80 11.21 19.69
N GLY A 207 -4.20 12.23 20.29
CA GLY A 207 -3.61 12.12 21.64
C GLY A 207 -2.49 11.07 21.73
N LYS A 208 -2.75 9.93 22.39
CA LYS A 208 -1.81 8.78 22.46
C LYS A 208 -2.01 7.76 21.34
N GLU A 209 -3.04 7.89 20.51
CA GLU A 209 -3.32 7.00 19.39
C GLU A 209 -2.39 7.32 18.22
N VAL A 210 -1.70 6.29 17.73
CA VAL A 210 -0.68 6.40 16.68
C VAL A 210 -1.29 6.15 15.28
N SER A 211 -2.58 5.85 15.18
CA SER A 211 -3.22 5.43 13.93
C SER A 211 -4.48 6.21 13.59
N PHE A 212 -4.58 6.59 12.32
CA PHE A 212 -5.78 7.18 11.72
C PHE A 212 -6.83 6.11 11.39
N GLY A 213 -8.11 6.49 11.44
CA GLY A 213 -9.23 5.73 10.89
C GLY A 213 -9.80 4.63 11.80
N ALA A 214 -10.87 3.98 11.33
CA ALA A 214 -11.53 2.91 12.06
C ALA A 214 -10.67 1.62 12.07
N PRO A 215 -10.84 0.72 13.06
CA PRO A 215 -10.19 -0.59 13.07
C PRO A 215 -10.49 -1.48 11.86
N ALA A 216 -11.56 -1.18 11.12
CA ALA A 216 -11.91 -1.85 9.87
C ALA A 216 -10.93 -1.55 8.73
N LEU A 217 -10.18 -0.43 8.80
CA LEU A 217 -9.14 -0.14 7.83
C LEU A 217 -7.93 -1.05 8.06
N PRO A 218 -7.36 -1.64 6.98
CA PRO A 218 -6.16 -2.46 7.10
C PRO A 218 -4.99 -1.64 7.66
N SER A 219 -4.19 -2.24 8.53
CA SER A 219 -2.95 -1.62 8.97
C SER A 219 -1.92 -1.62 7.83
N SER A 220 -1.11 -0.57 7.77
CA SER A 220 0.02 -0.45 6.84
C SER A 220 1.08 -1.53 7.11
N VAL A 221 1.09 -2.11 8.32
CA VAL A 221 1.97 -3.20 8.72
C VAL A 221 1.15 -4.37 9.23
N ALA A 222 0.98 -5.37 8.36
CA ALA A 222 0.48 -6.70 8.68
C ALA A 222 1.59 -7.68 9.17
N ALA A 223 1.17 -8.89 9.58
CA ALA A 223 2.06 -9.89 10.18
C ALA A 223 3.10 -10.44 9.20
N GLU A 224 2.77 -10.52 7.91
CA GLU A 224 3.65 -10.94 6.83
C GLU A 224 4.83 -9.98 6.60
N HIS A 225 4.70 -8.71 7.01
CA HIS A 225 5.79 -7.73 6.90
C HIS A 225 6.86 -7.87 7.98
N LEU A 226 6.56 -8.61 9.04
CA LEU A 226 7.47 -8.80 10.14
C LEU A 226 8.74 -9.52 9.69
N GLY A 227 9.88 -8.96 10.05
CA GLY A 227 11.19 -9.45 9.60
C GLY A 227 11.60 -8.97 8.22
N MET A 228 10.79 -8.19 7.49
CA MET A 228 11.23 -7.54 6.25
C MET A 228 12.16 -6.36 6.52
N MET A 229 13.03 -6.03 5.56
CA MET A 229 13.81 -4.80 5.63
C MET A 229 12.92 -3.61 5.30
N LEU A 230 13.17 -2.46 5.93
CA LEU A 230 12.36 -1.26 5.73
C LEU A 230 12.38 -0.76 4.30
N GLN A 231 13.46 -1.01 3.54
CA GLN A 231 13.53 -0.68 2.11
C GLN A 231 12.53 -1.47 1.25
N ASP A 232 12.10 -2.64 1.72
CA ASP A 232 11.19 -3.53 1.00
C ASP A 232 9.72 -3.26 1.38
N LEU A 233 9.49 -2.30 2.29
CA LEU A 233 8.17 -1.88 2.74
C LEU A 233 7.76 -0.57 2.06
N ALA A 234 6.50 -0.48 1.65
CA ALA A 234 5.92 0.74 1.09
C ALA A 234 5.82 1.85 2.14
N PHE A 235 5.57 1.50 3.41
CA PHE A 235 5.46 2.44 4.51
C PHE A 235 5.71 1.76 5.86
N CYS A 236 6.33 2.48 6.78
CA CYS A 236 6.51 2.03 8.16
C CYS A 236 6.05 3.14 9.13
N PRO A 237 5.05 2.88 10.00
CA PRO A 237 4.48 3.90 10.87
C PRO A 237 5.39 4.28 12.05
N VAL A 238 5.12 5.46 12.63
CA VAL A 238 5.71 5.89 13.92
C VAL A 238 5.57 4.79 14.98
N GLY A 239 6.59 4.62 15.82
CA GLY A 239 6.56 3.65 16.92
C GLY A 239 6.77 2.20 16.49
N ALA A 240 6.92 1.91 15.20
CA ALA A 240 7.35 0.59 14.75
C ALA A 240 8.74 0.27 15.32
N MET A 241 8.86 -0.91 15.91
CA MET A 241 10.12 -1.40 16.45
C MET A 241 10.94 -2.02 15.34
N VAL A 242 12.17 -1.54 15.18
CA VAL A 242 13.10 -2.02 14.16
C VAL A 242 14.44 -2.38 14.78
N ARG A 243 15.18 -3.26 14.11
CA ARG A 243 16.54 -3.66 14.45
C ARG A 243 17.50 -3.13 13.41
N VAL A 244 18.64 -2.60 13.86
CA VAL A 244 19.72 -2.19 12.97
C VAL A 244 20.50 -3.43 12.52
N GLU A 245 20.66 -3.60 11.21
CA GLU A 245 21.40 -4.72 10.61
C GLU A 245 22.22 -4.26 9.41
N GLY A 246 23.41 -4.82 9.23
CA GLY A 246 24.22 -4.59 8.02
C GLY A 246 24.77 -3.17 7.86
N SER A 247 24.74 -2.34 8.91
CA SER A 247 25.31 -0.99 8.86
C SER A 247 26.83 -1.03 8.95
N LYS A 248 27.51 -0.62 7.87
CA LYS A 248 28.98 -0.50 7.80
C LYS A 248 29.50 0.81 8.39
N SER A 249 28.73 1.89 8.26
CA SER A 249 29.11 3.21 8.80
C SER A 249 28.87 3.33 10.31
N MET A 250 27.98 2.49 10.86
CA MET A 250 27.63 2.49 12.28
C MET A 250 27.58 1.05 12.81
N GLU A 251 28.67 0.29 12.63
CA GLU A 251 28.72 -1.13 13.00
C GLU A 251 28.37 -1.40 14.46
N ARG A 252 28.75 -0.48 15.36
CA ARG A 252 28.44 -0.55 16.79
C ARG A 252 26.95 -0.56 17.11
N LEU A 253 26.10 -0.12 16.17
CA LEU A 253 24.64 -0.10 16.34
C LEU A 253 23.98 -1.40 15.87
N ASN A 254 24.68 -2.26 15.10
CA ASN A 254 24.09 -3.49 14.60
C ASN A 254 23.63 -4.40 15.75
N GLY A 255 22.42 -4.94 15.63
CA GLY A 255 21.75 -5.75 16.64
C GLY A 255 20.92 -4.94 17.64
N LEU A 256 21.16 -3.63 17.79
CA LEU A 256 20.32 -2.77 18.63
C LEU A 256 18.92 -2.61 18.03
N GLN A 257 17.94 -2.49 18.92
CA GLN A 257 16.54 -2.27 18.57
C GLN A 257 16.08 -0.93 19.11
N GLY A 258 15.25 -0.24 18.32
CA GLY A 258 14.66 1.04 18.67
C GLY A 258 13.29 1.22 18.04
N ALA A 259 12.58 2.26 18.45
CA ALA A 259 11.30 2.64 17.87
C ALA A 259 11.51 3.76 16.85
N LEU A 260 10.82 3.70 15.71
CA LEU A 260 10.78 4.83 14.78
C LEU A 260 10.17 6.05 15.47
N SER A 261 10.87 7.19 15.42
CA SER A 261 10.37 8.46 15.97
C SER A 261 9.42 9.17 15.00
N GLU A 262 9.49 8.85 13.71
CA GLU A 262 8.65 9.40 12.65
C GLU A 262 8.21 8.30 11.68
N SER A 263 7.16 8.57 10.89
CA SER A 263 6.74 7.66 9.82
C SER A 263 7.80 7.62 8.72
N CYS A 264 8.04 6.43 8.17
CA CYS A 264 9.07 6.19 7.18
C CYS A 264 8.43 5.69 5.87
N PRO A 265 8.11 6.61 4.92
CA PRO A 265 7.54 6.25 3.63
C PRO A 265 8.56 5.65 2.65
N SER A 266 8.09 4.97 1.59
CA SER A 266 8.90 4.29 0.56
C SER A 266 9.97 5.14 -0.12
N TYR A 267 9.74 6.45 -0.25
CA TYR A 267 10.68 7.37 -0.89
C TYR A 267 11.76 7.93 0.06
N ALA A 268 11.59 7.75 1.38
CA ALA A 268 12.61 8.17 2.34
C ALA A 268 13.85 7.26 2.22
N THR A 269 15.06 7.81 2.29
CA THR A 269 16.31 7.02 2.24
C THR A 269 16.75 6.57 3.63
N HIS A 270 16.48 7.41 4.63
CA HIS A 270 16.81 7.19 6.03
C HIS A 270 15.52 7.18 6.85
N ALA A 271 15.57 6.53 8.01
CA ALA A 271 14.53 6.58 9.01
C ALA A 271 15.13 7.11 10.31
N LYS A 272 14.36 7.95 11.01
CA LYS A 272 14.73 8.46 12.32
C LYS A 272 14.27 7.50 13.42
N LEU A 273 15.23 7.08 14.25
CA LEU A 273 15.08 6.02 15.23
C LEU A 273 15.47 6.53 16.61
N SER A 274 14.68 6.21 17.63
CA SER A 274 15.07 6.38 19.03
C SER A 274 15.69 5.08 19.54
N LEU A 275 17.02 5.11 19.75
CA LEU A 275 17.81 3.97 20.23
C LEU A 275 18.13 4.12 21.72
N PRO A 276 18.01 3.05 22.53
CA PRO A 276 18.40 3.07 23.94
C PRO A 276 19.88 3.47 24.10
N GLY A 277 20.13 4.52 24.88
CA GLY A 277 21.49 5.00 25.18
C GLY A 277 22.15 5.86 24.10
N GLU A 278 21.56 5.96 22.91
CA GLU A 278 22.13 6.71 21.77
C GLU A 278 21.29 7.93 21.38
N GLY A 279 20.02 8.00 21.81
CA GLY A 279 19.11 9.09 21.45
C GLY A 279 18.49 8.91 20.07
N GLU A 280 18.18 10.03 19.41
CA GLU A 280 17.62 10.03 18.05
C GLU A 280 18.73 9.95 16.99
N ILE A 281 18.69 8.93 16.13
CA ILE A 281 19.68 8.70 15.08
C ILE A 281 18.97 8.45 13.74
N LEU A 282 19.56 8.96 12.65
CA LEU A 282 19.17 8.66 11.28
C LEU A 282 19.94 7.44 10.76
N ILE A 283 19.21 6.40 10.34
CA ILE A 283 19.79 5.17 9.79
C ILE A 283 19.17 4.89 8.43
N HIS A 284 19.99 4.50 7.46
CA HIS A 284 19.53 4.14 6.12
C HIS A 284 18.55 2.96 6.19
N ARG A 285 17.42 3.03 5.48
CA ARG A 285 16.33 2.02 5.57
C ARG A 285 16.75 0.60 5.21
N LYS A 286 17.66 0.46 4.24
CA LYS A 286 18.31 -0.82 3.90
C LYS A 286 19.05 -1.50 5.05
N ASN A 287 19.31 -0.79 6.15
CA ASN A 287 19.98 -1.30 7.35
C ASN A 287 19.00 -1.48 8.52
N LEU A 288 17.69 -1.44 8.28
CA LEU A 288 16.67 -1.55 9.31
C LEU A 288 15.72 -2.69 8.98
N ARG A 289 15.52 -3.60 9.92
CA ARG A 289 14.56 -4.71 9.84
C ARG A 289 13.39 -4.48 10.77
N LEU A 290 12.16 -4.67 10.30
CA LEU A 290 10.97 -4.57 11.12
C LEU A 290 10.86 -5.75 12.10
N VAL A 291 10.67 -5.47 13.39
CA VAL A 291 10.63 -6.50 14.46
C VAL A 291 9.24 -6.61 15.09
N ALA A 292 8.57 -5.48 15.33
CA ALA A 292 7.26 -5.44 15.98
C ALA A 292 6.50 -4.14 15.66
N TYR A 293 5.17 -4.22 15.66
CA TYR A 293 4.29 -3.04 15.55
C TYR A 293 2.87 -3.39 16.05
N GLY A 294 2.20 -2.46 16.74
CA GLY A 294 0.79 -2.62 17.09
C GLY A 294 0.41 -3.90 17.85
N GLY A 295 1.32 -4.42 18.68
CA GLY A 295 1.13 -5.70 19.39
C GLY A 295 1.57 -6.95 18.62
N LEU A 296 1.86 -6.83 17.32
CA LEU A 296 2.54 -7.85 16.54
C LEU A 296 4.00 -7.92 16.97
N LYS A 297 4.51 -9.12 17.27
CA LYS A 297 5.92 -9.33 17.67
C LYS A 297 6.49 -10.52 16.94
N THR A 298 7.69 -10.36 16.39
CA THR A 298 8.51 -11.50 15.99
C THR A 298 9.19 -12.13 17.21
N VAL A 299 9.13 -13.45 17.29
CA VAL A 299 10.06 -14.22 18.12
C VAL A 299 11.28 -14.51 17.26
N LEU A 300 12.14 -13.50 17.06
CA LEU A 300 13.43 -13.75 16.44
C LEU A 300 14.28 -14.56 17.43
N LYS A 301 14.42 -15.87 17.19
CA LYS A 301 15.45 -16.67 17.86
C LYS A 301 16.79 -16.05 17.48
N GLU A 302 17.47 -15.46 18.45
CA GLU A 302 18.84 -15.00 18.26
C GLU A 302 19.67 -16.16 17.69
N PRO A 303 20.40 -15.97 16.59
CA PRO A 303 21.47 -16.89 16.27
C PRO A 303 22.47 -16.74 17.41
N ARG A 304 22.52 -17.73 18.30
CA ARG A 304 23.64 -17.88 19.24
C ARG A 304 24.90 -17.88 18.40
N THR A 305 25.63 -16.76 18.39
CA THR A 305 27.00 -16.72 17.90
C THR A 305 27.79 -17.70 18.75
N ALA A 306 28.05 -18.88 18.19
CA ALA A 306 28.98 -19.82 18.77
C ALA A 306 30.36 -19.13 18.76
N ALA A 307 30.91 -18.90 19.95
CA ALA A 307 32.32 -18.59 20.08
C ALA A 307 33.14 -19.74 19.43
N PRO A 308 34.28 -19.46 18.77
CA PRO A 308 35.11 -20.50 18.22
C PRO A 308 35.86 -21.18 19.37
N GLY A 309 35.30 -22.26 19.90
CA GLY A 309 35.97 -23.20 20.79
C GLY A 309 36.49 -24.41 19.99
N PRO A 310 37.72 -24.89 20.24
CA PRO A 310 38.34 -25.90 19.40
C PRO A 310 37.86 -27.31 19.77
N GLY A 311 37.64 -28.13 18.74
CA GLY A 311 37.78 -29.59 18.82
C GLY A 311 36.65 -30.36 19.51
N CYS A 312 35.84 -31.06 18.73
CA CYS A 312 35.75 -32.53 18.75
C CYS A 312 34.69 -33.02 17.77
N ALA A 313 35.10 -33.94 16.90
CA ALA A 313 34.22 -34.73 16.06
C ALA A 313 33.94 -36.07 16.77
N TRP A 314 32.68 -36.53 16.77
CA TRP A 314 32.24 -37.90 16.40
C TRP A 314 30.79 -38.20 16.83
N PHE A 315 30.01 -38.64 15.83
CA PHE A 315 28.88 -39.59 15.78
C PHE A 315 27.69 -39.60 16.77
N SER A 316 26.51 -39.46 16.14
CA SER A 316 25.32 -40.35 16.18
C SER A 316 24.22 -40.19 17.24
N CYS A 317 22.99 -40.10 16.70
CA CYS A 317 21.68 -40.59 17.17
C CYS A 317 21.26 -40.44 18.64
N CYS A 318 20.15 -39.72 18.85
CA CYS A 318 19.03 -40.21 19.68
C CYS A 318 17.73 -39.45 19.35
N SER A 319 16.77 -40.17 18.79
CA SER A 319 15.35 -39.84 18.78
C SER A 319 14.75 -40.17 20.15
N ALA A 320 13.96 -39.25 20.74
CA ALA A 320 12.83 -39.59 21.64
C ALA A 320 12.01 -38.34 22.03
N SER A 321 10.87 -38.19 21.37
CA SER A 321 9.52 -38.20 21.96
C SER A 321 9.15 -37.42 23.24
N PHE A 322 8.13 -36.55 23.03
CA PHE A 322 6.92 -36.29 23.82
C PHE A 322 6.94 -35.41 25.08
N ALA A 323 6.22 -34.28 24.98
CA ALA A 323 5.17 -33.89 25.94
C ALA A 323 4.11 -33.03 25.24
N GLN A 324 3.09 -33.71 24.70
CA GLN A 324 1.90 -33.09 24.11
C GLN A 324 0.96 -32.66 25.25
N LYS A 325 0.89 -31.36 25.53
CA LYS A 325 -0.11 -30.80 26.45
C LYS A 325 -1.44 -30.72 25.70
N GLN A 326 -2.33 -31.66 25.97
CA GLN A 326 -3.72 -31.61 25.52
C GLN A 326 -4.40 -30.39 26.15
N SER A 327 -4.56 -29.34 25.36
CA SER A 327 -5.53 -28.29 25.63
C SER A 327 -6.88 -28.75 25.10
N ILE A 328 -7.89 -28.71 25.96
CA ILE A 328 -9.28 -29.03 25.69
C ILE A 328 -9.72 -28.22 24.46
N LYS A 329 -9.97 -28.90 23.33
CA LYS A 329 -10.47 -28.30 22.10
C LYS A 329 -11.93 -27.89 22.31
N ALA A 330 -12.20 -26.60 22.17
CA ALA A 330 -13.53 -26.10 21.85
C ALA A 330 -14.04 -26.77 20.55
N PRO A 331 -15.36 -26.89 20.34
CA PRO A 331 -15.89 -27.42 19.09
C PRO A 331 -15.36 -26.56 17.92
N ALA A 332 -14.58 -27.19 17.04
CA ALA A 332 -14.05 -26.53 15.85
C ALA A 332 -15.23 -26.06 15.00
N SER A 333 -15.19 -24.81 14.56
CA SER A 333 -16.21 -24.32 13.64
C SER A 333 -16.00 -24.98 12.27
N LEU A 334 -17.07 -25.17 11.50
CA LEU A 334 -16.97 -25.67 10.12
C LEU A 334 -15.97 -24.83 9.28
N ALA A 335 -15.84 -23.54 9.59
CA ALA A 335 -14.87 -22.65 8.96
C ALA A 335 -13.42 -23.01 9.29
N ASP A 336 -13.13 -23.45 10.53
CA ASP A 336 -11.80 -23.89 10.94
C ASP A 336 -11.44 -25.23 10.29
N ASP A 337 -12.40 -26.15 10.18
CA ASP A 337 -12.20 -27.44 9.52
C ASP A 337 -11.95 -27.27 8.01
N LEU A 338 -12.67 -26.35 7.34
CA LEU A 338 -12.44 -26.03 5.93
C LEU A 338 -11.10 -25.31 5.72
N ARG A 339 -10.69 -24.42 6.63
CA ARG A 339 -9.38 -23.75 6.58
C ARG A 339 -8.25 -24.76 6.74
N HIS A 340 -8.37 -25.68 7.70
CA HIS A 340 -7.39 -26.74 7.90
C HIS A 340 -7.29 -27.69 6.70
N LEU A 341 -8.41 -28.00 6.05
CA LEU A 341 -8.42 -28.81 4.83
C LEU A 341 -7.66 -28.14 3.67
N ALA A 342 -7.78 -26.81 3.55
CA ALA A 342 -7.06 -26.02 2.55
C ALA A 342 -5.55 -25.94 2.84
N GLU A 343 -5.16 -25.85 4.12
CA GLU A 343 -3.76 -25.92 4.55
C GLU A 343 -3.13 -27.28 4.21
N LEU A 344 -3.85 -28.39 4.44
CA LEU A 344 -3.35 -29.73 4.09
C LEU A 344 -3.19 -29.91 2.58
N LYS A 345 -4.09 -29.33 1.77
CA LYS A 345 -3.95 -29.34 0.30
C LYS A 345 -2.74 -28.54 -0.15
N THR A 346 -2.56 -27.33 0.37
CA THR A 346 -1.44 -26.45 -0.01
C THR A 346 -0.08 -27.00 0.45
N ALA A 347 -0.05 -27.74 1.56
CA ALA A 347 1.12 -28.48 2.02
C ALA A 347 1.42 -29.76 1.19
N GLY A 348 0.59 -30.10 0.20
CA GLY A 348 0.74 -31.32 -0.61
C GLY A 348 0.41 -32.61 0.14
N ALA A 349 -0.22 -32.53 1.31
CA ALA A 349 -0.58 -33.68 2.13
C ALA A 349 -1.86 -34.38 1.65
N LEU A 350 -2.63 -33.74 0.74
CA LEU A 350 -3.82 -34.29 0.11
C LEU A 350 -3.74 -34.13 -1.40
N SER A 351 -4.08 -35.18 -2.14
CA SER A 351 -4.38 -35.08 -3.56
C SER A 351 -5.69 -34.31 -3.80
N ASP A 352 -5.89 -33.81 -5.03
CA ASP A 352 -7.13 -33.10 -5.39
C ASP A 352 -8.39 -33.94 -5.15
N GLY A 353 -8.33 -35.25 -5.39
CA GLY A 353 -9.42 -36.18 -5.16
C GLY A 353 -9.77 -36.32 -3.67
N GLU A 354 -8.75 -36.47 -2.81
CA GLU A 354 -8.92 -36.59 -1.36
C GLU A 354 -9.45 -35.30 -0.74
N PHE A 355 -8.95 -34.15 -1.20
CA PHE A 355 -9.45 -32.84 -0.79
C PHE A 355 -10.94 -32.68 -1.12
N GLN A 356 -11.37 -33.00 -2.34
CA GLN A 356 -12.78 -32.85 -2.74
C GLN A 356 -13.71 -33.87 -2.04
N ALA A 357 -13.20 -35.05 -1.70
CA ALA A 357 -13.94 -36.03 -0.91
C ALA A 357 -14.12 -35.56 0.54
N ALA A 358 -13.05 -35.07 1.17
CA ALA A 358 -13.08 -34.60 2.54
C ALA A 358 -13.90 -33.31 2.70
N LYS A 359 -13.80 -32.39 1.72
CA LYS A 359 -14.65 -31.18 1.65
C LYS A 359 -16.14 -31.54 1.56
N ARG A 360 -16.51 -32.50 0.70
CA ARG A 360 -17.91 -32.96 0.59
C ARG A 360 -18.42 -33.56 1.90
N LYS A 361 -17.59 -34.32 2.61
CA LYS A 361 -17.95 -34.92 3.90
C LYS A 361 -18.13 -33.89 5.02
N LEU A 362 -17.42 -32.76 4.97
CA LEU A 362 -17.58 -31.66 5.93
C LEU A 362 -18.83 -30.81 5.66
N LEU A 363 -19.31 -30.77 4.40
CA LEU A 363 -20.45 -29.96 3.98
C LEU A 363 -21.78 -30.74 3.92
N SER A 364 -21.73 -32.07 4.12
CA SER A 364 -22.88 -32.97 4.26
C SER A 364 -23.23 -33.16 5.72
#